data_AF-A0A3N5VB60-F1
#
_entry.id   AF-A0A3N5VB60-F1
#
_cell.length_a   1.000
_cell.length_b   1.000
_cell.length_c   1.000
_cell.angle_alpha   90.00
_cell.angle_beta   90.00
_cell.angle_gamma   90.00
#
_symmetry.space_group_name_H-M   'P 1'
#
loop_
_entity.id
_entity.type
_entity.pdbx_description
1 polymer ?
#
loop_
_entity_poly.entity_id
_entity_poly.type
_entity_poly.pdbx_seq_one_letter_code
_entity_poly.pdbx_strand_id
1 'polypeptide(L)'
;MKTKISVILLFISLALLIIYGADVLSAQSTSADGKSSFLQLDHAVRGGVFGGGAVILSIIAFAISLRERSTLVAVLLFINGGLIIAGMMGLAAQDGASESSTLYGTTGLGILLIALGIAKVFITRKK
;
A
#
# COMPACT_ATOMS: atom_id res chain seq x y z
N MET A 1 16.68 3.74 -18.13
CA MET A 1 15.73 2.63 -18.42
C MET A 1 15.15 2.04 -17.14
N LYS A 2 15.85 2.07 -15.99
CA LYS A 2 15.39 1.42 -14.76
C LYS A 2 14.27 2.19 -14.06
N THR A 3 14.19 3.51 -14.27
CA THR A 3 13.06 4.36 -13.83
C THR A 3 11.74 3.94 -14.42
N LYS A 4 11.69 3.57 -15.70
CA LYS A 4 10.45 3.09 -16.33
C LYS A 4 9.95 1.83 -15.63
N ILE A 5 10.85 0.91 -15.31
CA ILE A 5 10.55 -0.34 -14.61
C ILE A 5 10.04 -0.06 -13.19
N SER A 6 10.71 0.79 -12.42
CA SER A 6 10.27 1.19 -11.08
C SER A 6 8.89 1.87 -11.09
N VAL A 7 8.63 2.74 -12.06
CA VAL A 7 7.34 3.42 -12.17
C VAL A 7 6.24 2.41 -12.49
N ILE A 8 6.47 1.50 -13.43
CA ILE A 8 5.50 0.43 -13.76
C ILE A 8 5.21 -0.43 -12.51
N LEU A 9 6.24 -0.84 -11.77
CA LEU A 9 6.08 -1.60 -10.52
C LEU A 9 5.25 -0.84 -9.48
N LEU A 10 5.44 0.47 -9.35
CA LEU A 10 4.67 1.29 -8.43
C LEU A 10 3.21 1.48 -8.87
N PHE A 11 2.95 1.58 -10.18
CA PHE A 11 1.58 1.58 -10.70
C PHE A 11 0.87 0.24 -10.49
N ILE A 12 1.59 -0.88 -10.67
CA ILE A 12 1.06 -2.21 -10.35
C ILE A 12 0.75 -2.28 -8.85
N SER A 13 1.70 -1.88 -7.99
CA SER A 13 1.51 -1.81 -6.53
C SER A 13 0.28 -0.98 -6.16
N LEU A 14 0.11 0.19 -6.78
CA LEU A 14 -1.03 1.06 -6.57
C LEU A 14 -2.35 0.40 -7.00
N ALA A 15 -2.37 -0.26 -8.16
CA ALA A 15 -3.55 -0.98 -8.63
C ALA A 15 -3.95 -2.12 -7.68
N LEU A 16 -2.98 -2.91 -7.19
CA LEU A 16 -3.25 -3.94 -6.18
C LEU A 16 -3.85 -3.34 -4.91
N LEU A 17 -3.31 -2.21 -4.45
CA LEU A 17 -3.75 -1.56 -3.22
C LEU A 17 -5.17 -0.96 -3.37
N ILE A 18 -5.50 -0.39 -4.53
CA ILE A 18 -6.84 0.09 -4.85
C ILE A 18 -7.83 -1.07 -4.93
N ILE A 19 -7.47 -2.18 -5.60
CA ILE A 19 -8.32 -3.37 -5.70
C ILE A 19 -8.60 -3.93 -4.29
N TYR A 20 -7.57 -4.04 -3.46
CA TYR A 20 -7.71 -4.48 -2.07
C TYR A 20 -8.60 -3.54 -1.26
N GLY A 21 -8.34 -2.23 -1.32
CA GLY A 21 -9.13 -1.23 -0.59
C GLY A 21 -10.59 -1.23 -1.02
N ALA A 22 -10.87 -1.31 -2.32
CA ALA A 22 -12.22 -1.37 -2.87
C ALA A 22 -12.94 -2.67 -2.48
N ASP A 23 -12.24 -3.80 -2.46
CA ASP A 23 -12.78 -5.09 -2.02
C ASP A 23 -13.09 -5.12 -0.51
N VAL A 24 -12.22 -4.53 0.32
CA VAL A 24 -12.48 -4.35 1.75
C VAL A 24 -13.69 -3.41 1.96
N LEU A 25 -13.80 -2.32 1.21
CA LEU A 25 -14.96 -1.42 1.26
C LEU A 25 -16.26 -2.09 0.79
N SER A 26 -16.21 -2.90 -0.28
CA SER A 26 -17.40 -3.58 -0.81
C SER A 26 -17.92 -4.67 0.12
N ALA A 27 -17.01 -5.40 0.76
CA ALA A 27 -17.32 -6.37 1.81
C ALA A 27 -18.05 -5.73 2.99
N GLN A 28 -17.71 -4.49 3.33
CA GLN A 28 -18.35 -3.73 4.41
C GLN A 28 -19.76 -3.22 4.04
N SER A 29 -20.00 -2.87 2.77
CA SER A 29 -21.31 -2.37 2.32
C SER A 29 -22.37 -3.45 2.12
N THR A 30 -22.01 -4.74 2.12
CA THR A 30 -22.92 -5.84 1.79
C THR A 30 -23.25 -6.72 3.02
N SER A 31 -23.63 -6.07 4.12
CA SER A 31 -24.05 -6.75 5.35
C SER A 31 -25.55 -7.11 5.29
N ALA A 32 -25.86 -8.25 4.69
CA ALA A 32 -27.09 -9.01 4.97
C ALA A 32 -26.87 -10.53 4.98
N ASP A 33 -25.86 -11.05 4.27
CA ASP A 33 -25.62 -12.52 4.19
C ASP A 33 -24.13 -12.93 4.28
N GLY A 34 -23.22 -12.02 4.65
CA GLY A 34 -21.82 -12.36 4.98
C GLY A 34 -20.98 -12.97 3.84
N LYS A 35 -21.42 -12.84 2.58
CA LYS A 35 -20.90 -13.64 1.45
C LYS A 35 -20.50 -12.85 0.21
N SER A 36 -20.13 -11.58 0.35
CA SER A 36 -19.90 -10.70 -0.81
C SER A 36 -18.69 -9.80 -0.63
N SER A 37 -17.52 -10.43 -0.53
CA SER A 37 -16.29 -9.84 -1.03
C SER A 37 -16.15 -10.19 -2.51
N PHE A 38 -15.75 -9.21 -3.34
CA PHE A 38 -15.49 -9.42 -4.76
C PHE A 38 -14.39 -10.49 -4.96
N LEU A 39 -13.39 -10.47 -4.06
CA LEU A 39 -12.45 -11.55 -3.86
C LEU A 39 -13.02 -12.50 -2.81
N GLN A 40 -13.53 -13.66 -3.23
CA GLN A 40 -14.01 -14.77 -2.36
C GLN A 40 -12.85 -15.46 -1.61
N LEU A 41 -11.87 -14.67 -1.15
CA LEU A 41 -10.69 -15.10 -0.43
C LEU A 41 -10.83 -14.69 1.03
N ASP A 42 -10.18 -15.44 1.91
CA ASP A 42 -10.10 -15.10 3.32
C ASP A 42 -9.49 -13.70 3.52
N HIS A 43 -9.94 -12.96 4.53
CA HIS A 43 -9.52 -11.57 4.78
C HIS A 43 -7.99 -11.48 4.99
N ALA A 44 -7.42 -12.44 5.71
CA ALA A 44 -5.97 -12.51 5.95
C ALA A 44 -5.17 -12.80 4.67
N VAL A 45 -5.67 -13.73 3.83
CA VAL A 45 -5.00 -14.12 2.59
C VAL A 45 -5.01 -12.96 1.59
N ARG A 46 -6.14 -12.28 1.41
CA ARG A 46 -6.22 -11.16 0.48
C ARG A 46 -5.40 -9.95 0.96
N GLY A 47 -5.41 -9.65 2.26
CA GLY A 47 -4.61 -8.57 2.84
C GLY A 47 -3.11 -8.82 2.69
N GLY A 48 -2.66 -10.06 2.90
CA GLY A 48 -1.27 -10.45 2.68
C GLY A 48 -0.85 -10.39 1.21
N VAL A 49 -1.66 -10.94 0.31
CA VAL A 49 -1.32 -11.00 -1.12
C VAL A 49 -1.42 -9.64 -1.79
N PHE A 50 -2.53 -8.92 -1.62
CA PHE A 50 -2.75 -7.66 -2.31
C PHE A 50 -2.15 -6.47 -1.55
N GLY A 51 -2.36 -6.38 -0.23
CA GLY A 51 -1.76 -5.33 0.59
C GLY A 51 -0.26 -5.54 0.80
N GLY A 52 0.13 -6.69 1.36
CA GLY A 52 1.54 -7.03 1.59
C GLY A 52 2.35 -7.14 0.30
N GLY A 53 1.79 -7.75 -0.75
CA GLY A 53 2.40 -7.80 -2.08
C GLY A 53 2.62 -6.41 -2.68
N ALA A 54 1.65 -5.49 -2.54
CA ALA A 54 1.83 -4.10 -2.98
C ALA A 54 2.99 -3.42 -2.24
N VAL A 55 3.13 -3.62 -0.93
CA VAL A 55 4.25 -3.05 -0.16
C VAL A 55 5.60 -3.56 -0.66
N ILE A 56 5.74 -4.88 -0.83
CA ILE A 56 6.98 -5.51 -1.31
C ILE A 56 7.35 -4.94 -2.69
N LEU A 57 6.36 -4.81 -3.58
CA LEU A 57 6.57 -4.28 -4.92
C LEU A 57 7.01 -2.80 -4.89
N SER A 58 6.46 -2.00 -3.97
CA SER A 58 6.88 -0.62 -3.74
C SER A 58 8.33 -0.52 -3.23
N ILE A 59 8.74 -1.41 -2.31
CA ILE A 59 10.11 -1.46 -1.79
C ILE A 59 11.10 -1.84 -2.89
N ILE A 60 10.78 -2.86 -3.69
CA ILE A 60 11.61 -3.28 -4.83
C ILE A 60 11.73 -2.14 -5.85
N ALA A 61 10.63 -1.46 -6.16
CA ALA A 61 10.63 -0.34 -7.07
C ALA A 61 11.52 0.82 -6.58
N PHE A 62 11.48 1.12 -5.27
CA PHE A 62 12.38 2.08 -4.64
C PHE A 62 13.84 1.67 -4.78
N ALA A 63 14.18 0.41 -4.46
CA ALA A 63 15.53 -0.12 -4.54
C ALA A 63 16.10 -0.04 -5.97
N ILE A 64 15.31 -0.41 -6.97
CA ILE A 64 15.67 -0.29 -8.40
C ILE A 64 15.84 1.18 -8.79
N SER A 65 14.97 2.04 -8.30
CA SER A 65 15.01 3.47 -8.61
C SER A 65 16.16 4.18 -7.92
N LEU A 66 16.74 3.65 -6.84
CA LEU A 66 17.67 4.35 -5.94
C LEU A 66 18.80 5.11 -6.68
N ARG A 67 19.30 4.54 -7.78
CA ARG A 67 20.37 5.13 -8.61
C ARG A 67 19.91 6.15 -9.67
N GLU A 68 18.61 6.27 -9.94
CA GLU A 68 18.05 7.16 -10.96
C GLU A 68 17.24 8.31 -10.32
N ARG A 69 17.34 9.53 -10.86
CA ARG A 69 16.52 10.69 -10.44
C ARG A 69 15.09 10.46 -10.91
N SER A 70 14.14 10.33 -9.98
CA SER A 70 12.73 10.32 -10.33
C SER A 70 11.89 10.81 -9.15
N THR A 71 11.39 12.03 -9.29
CA THR A 71 10.40 12.61 -8.38
C THR A 71 9.08 11.83 -8.44
N LEU A 72 8.75 11.25 -9.60
CA LEU A 72 7.55 10.40 -9.77
C LEU A 72 7.57 9.17 -8.86
N VAL A 73 8.72 8.51 -8.74
CA VAL A 73 8.87 7.36 -7.83
C VAL A 73 8.61 7.76 -6.39
N ALA A 74 9.11 8.93 -5.97
CA ALA A 74 8.86 9.44 -4.62
C ALA A 74 7.37 9.70 -4.38
N VAL A 75 6.71 10.40 -5.31
CA VAL A 75 5.27 10.70 -5.22
C VAL A 75 4.43 9.42 -5.15
N LEU A 76 4.72 8.42 -5.99
CA LEU A 76 4.00 7.15 -5.98
C LEU A 76 4.20 6.38 -4.66
N LEU A 77 5.39 6.44 -4.04
CA LEU A 77 5.61 5.85 -2.71
C LEU A 77 4.79 6.55 -1.62
N PHE A 78 4.66 7.88 -1.69
CA PHE A 78 3.77 8.61 -0.78
C PHE A 78 2.30 8.22 -0.96
N ILE A 79 1.85 8.09 -2.22
CA ILE A 79 0.46 7.68 -2.50
C ILE A 79 0.21 6.27 -1.96
N ASN A 80 1.09 5.31 -2.23
CA ASN A 80 0.95 3.94 -1.71
C ASN A 80 1.00 3.89 -0.18
N GLY A 81 1.97 4.56 0.44
CA GLY A 81 2.07 4.62 1.91
C GLY A 81 0.88 5.31 2.56
N GLY A 82 0.41 6.41 1.97
CA GLY A 82 -0.78 7.13 2.43
C GLY A 82 -2.06 6.31 2.30
N LEU A 83 -2.22 5.57 1.20
CA LEU A 83 -3.39 4.71 0.99
C LEU A 83 -3.44 3.55 1.98
N ILE A 84 -2.29 2.98 2.37
CA ILE A 84 -2.22 1.98 3.46
C ILE A 84 -2.70 2.59 4.78
N ILE A 85 -2.16 3.76 5.17
CA ILE A 85 -2.53 4.41 6.43
C ILE A 85 -4.03 4.78 6.43
N ALA A 86 -4.53 5.32 5.32
CA ALA A 86 -5.95 5.66 5.17
C ALA A 86 -6.85 4.42 5.28
N GLY A 87 -6.46 3.30 4.66
CA GLY A 87 -7.17 2.04 4.78
C GLY A 87 -7.21 1.53 6.22
N MET A 88 -6.08 1.58 6.94
CA MET A 88 -6.02 1.18 8.34
C MET A 88 -6.84 2.09 9.26
N MET A 89 -6.88 3.39 8.98
CA MET A 89 -7.70 4.35 9.74
C MET A 89 -9.19 4.11 9.51
N GLY A 90 -9.59 3.75 8.29
CA GLY A 90 -10.97 3.35 7.98
C GLY A 90 -11.42 2.07 8.67
N LEU A 91 -10.51 1.09 8.82
CA LEU A 91 -10.75 -0.13 9.61
C LEU A 91 -10.84 0.17 11.12
N ALA A 92 -9.89 0.95 11.65
CA ALA A 92 -9.84 1.30 13.07
C ALA A 92 -11.06 2.10 13.55
N ALA A 93 -11.65 2.93 12.69
CA ALA A 93 -12.84 3.71 13.01
C ALA A 93 -14.12 2.87 13.16
N GLN A 94 -14.14 1.65 12.60
CA GLN A 94 -15.35 0.83 12.53
C GLN A 94 -15.37 -0.32 13.53
N ASP A 95 -14.24 -1.00 13.74
CA ASP A 95 -14.22 -2.17 14.63
C ASP A 95 -14.16 -1.81 16.12
N GLY A 96 -13.93 -0.54 16.48
CA GLY A 96 -13.80 -0.10 17.88
C GLY A 96 -12.73 -0.84 18.69
N ALA A 97 -11.93 -1.70 18.05
CA ALA A 97 -11.04 -2.68 18.66
C ALA A 97 -9.60 -2.31 18.29
N SER A 98 -8.86 -1.82 19.28
CA SER A 98 -8.03 -2.66 20.17
C SER A 98 -6.84 -3.25 19.42
N GLU A 99 -5.71 -2.53 19.49
CA GLU A 99 -4.36 -3.08 19.67
C GLU A 99 -4.03 -4.41 18.97
N SER A 100 -4.45 -4.62 17.72
CA SER A 100 -4.04 -5.81 16.98
C SER A 100 -2.63 -5.59 16.43
N SER A 101 -1.75 -6.57 16.62
CA SER A 101 -0.37 -6.54 16.11
C SER A 101 -0.32 -6.32 14.59
N THR A 102 -1.37 -6.72 13.88
CA THR A 102 -1.59 -6.49 12.45
C THR A 102 -1.89 -5.03 12.11
N LEU A 103 -2.58 -4.29 12.98
CA LEU A 103 -2.86 -2.85 12.82
C LEU A 103 -1.55 -2.05 12.89
N TYR A 104 -0.75 -2.32 13.92
CA TYR A 104 0.56 -1.69 14.10
C TYR A 104 1.56 -2.10 13.01
N GLY A 105 1.58 -3.38 12.64
CA GLY A 105 2.44 -3.89 11.58
C GLY A 105 2.15 -3.24 10.22
N THR A 106 0.87 -3.22 9.80
CA THR A 106 0.47 -2.67 8.50
C THR A 106 0.62 -1.15 8.45
N THR A 107 0.26 -0.46 9.53
CA THR A 107 0.48 1.00 9.62
C THR A 107 1.96 1.34 9.59
N GLY A 108 2.81 0.55 10.26
CA GLY A 108 4.26 0.67 10.22
C GLY A 108 4.82 0.53 8.80
N LEU A 109 4.29 -0.39 7.99
CA LEU A 109 4.66 -0.51 6.57
C LEU A 109 4.25 0.71 5.75
N GLY A 110 3.08 1.30 6.02
CA GLY A 110 2.65 2.56 5.40
C GLY A 110 3.60 3.72 5.71
N ILE A 111 3.98 3.87 6.99
CA ILE A 111 4.96 4.87 7.45
C ILE A 111 6.32 4.63 6.80
N LEU A 112 6.75 3.38 6.71
CA LEU A 112 8.01 3.00 6.05
C LEU A 112 8.02 3.46 4.59
N LEU A 113 6.95 3.23 3.83
CA LEU A 113 6.87 3.65 2.43
C LEU A 113 6.90 5.18 2.29
N ILE A 114 6.25 5.91 3.18
CA ILE A 114 6.34 7.38 3.25
C ILE A 114 7.78 7.81 3.53
N ALA A 115 8.45 7.19 4.50
CA ALA A 115 9.85 7.48 4.83
C ALA A 115 10.78 7.21 3.63
N LEU A 116 10.57 6.11 2.89
CA LEU A 116 11.28 5.81 1.64
C LEU A 116 10.99 6.87 0.56
N GLY A 117 9.74 7.34 0.45
CA GLY A 117 9.36 8.45 -0.42
C GLY A 117 10.12 9.73 -0.09
N ILE A 118 10.16 10.12 1.19
CA ILE A 118 10.94 11.27 1.69
C ILE A 118 12.42 11.11 1.35
N ALA A 119 13.02 9.96 1.71
CA ALA A 119 14.42 9.67 1.42
C ALA A 119 14.71 9.76 -0.08
N LYS A 120 13.78 9.30 -0.93
CA LYS A 120 13.89 9.40 -2.38
C LYS A 120 13.94 10.86 -2.87
N VAL A 121 13.11 11.74 -2.31
CA VAL A 121 13.12 13.18 -2.63
C VAL A 121 14.48 13.78 -2.29
N PHE A 122 15.03 13.50 -1.11
CA PHE A 122 16.34 14.00 -0.70
C PHE A 122 17.46 13.50 -1.61
N ILE A 123 17.48 12.20 -1.94
CA ILE A 123 18.47 11.62 -2.87
C ILE A 123 18.37 12.27 -4.25
N THR A 124 17.16 12.54 -4.72
CA THR A 124 16.92 13.20 -6.01
C THR A 124 17.38 14.65 -6.00
N ARG A 125 17.29 15.37 -4.87
CA ARG A 125 17.74 16.77 -4.77
C ARG A 125 19.25 16.94 -4.58
N LYS A 126 19.94 16.01 -3.91
CA LYS A 126 21.35 16.16 -3.48
C LYS A 126 22.39 15.92 -4.60
N LYS A 127 21.98 15.47 -5.78
CA LYS A 127 22.88 14.98 -6.83
C LYS A 127 22.57 15.61 -8.16
#